data_AF-A0A3N9RTG9-F1
#
_entry.id   AF-A0A3N9RTG9-F1
#
_cell.length_a   1.000
_cell.length_b   1.000
_cell.length_c   1.000
_cell.angle_alpha   90.00
_cell.angle_beta   90.00
_cell.angle_gamma   90.00
#
_symmetry.space_group_name_H-M   'P 1'
#
loop_
_entity.id
_entity.type
_entity.pdbx_description
1 polymer ?
#
loop_
_entity_poly.entity_id
_entity_poly.type
_entity_poly.pdbx_seq_one_letter_code
_entity_poly.pdbx_strand_id
1 'polypeptide(L)'
;MDIPSIEALEHNLRETLVLKAEELAVLAGGEVGARLVAELTGVNDVSGVPTDWFASDVQLARIDLDRLAITACVRDLHDRLLARSLGMRVGDGWLSCNEIEQEALDPIEQFLSSLSHVALAAYDWTSSRNGPLKQLLHLGKAWHHLLEALDAGSQGDFTSEPLTVTDVANLAGIEERSLRNRVGKNGPLRSVEQYRQRKSAVSQRGFVAINRFDAIDWLLSRRGFTLGSLRPGLLASRLEQISDPATRTRAALIAGMALGQRLELISNETGCALADLKLLADGNGPLAAIDPVVTYVTSFDRARLSNTAPAE
;
A
#
# COMPACT_ATOMS: atom_id res chain seq x y z
N MET A 1 -4.68 -8.89 4.68
CA MET A 1 -4.33 -7.53 5.13
C MET A 1 -5.06 -7.26 6.41
N ASP A 2 -4.31 -6.88 7.43
CA ASP A 2 -4.86 -6.53 8.73
C ASP A 2 -5.09 -5.02 8.76
N ILE A 3 -6.21 -4.59 8.16
CA ILE A 3 -6.64 -3.19 8.12
C ILE A 3 -7.26 -2.85 9.49
N PRO A 4 -6.77 -1.84 10.23
CA PRO A 4 -7.42 -1.40 11.45
C PRO A 4 -8.85 -0.93 11.19
N SER A 5 -9.79 -1.24 12.10
CA SER A 5 -11.16 -0.75 12.03
C SER A 5 -11.22 0.78 12.11
N ILE A 6 -12.22 1.39 11.47
CA ILE A 6 -12.38 2.84 11.47
C ILE A 6 -12.52 3.42 12.88
N GLU A 7 -13.19 2.71 13.79
CA GLU A 7 -13.35 3.11 15.19
C GLU A 7 -11.99 3.20 15.91
N ALA A 8 -11.10 2.24 15.65
CA ALA A 8 -9.75 2.22 16.21
C ALA A 8 -8.86 3.31 15.63
N LEU A 9 -9.01 3.62 14.33
CA LEU A 9 -8.30 4.71 13.66
C LEU A 9 -8.72 6.06 14.23
N GLU A 10 -10.02 6.30 14.33
CA GLU A 10 -10.56 7.55 14.86
C GLU A 10 -10.27 7.72 16.35
N HIS A 11 -10.32 6.63 17.13
CA HIS A 11 -9.89 6.66 18.52
C HIS A 11 -8.41 7.05 18.64
N ASN A 12 -7.52 6.40 17.88
CA ASN A 12 -6.10 6.73 17.89
C ASN A 12 -5.80 8.13 17.33
N LEU A 13 -6.59 8.63 16.38
CA LEU A 13 -6.50 10.01 15.91
C LEU A 13 -6.82 11.00 17.04
N ARG A 14 -7.87 10.76 17.82
CA ARG A 14 -8.19 11.57 19.01
C ARG A 14 -7.03 11.57 20.01
N GLU A 15 -6.46 10.41 20.32
CA GLU A 15 -5.29 10.30 21.20
C GLU A 15 -4.10 11.15 20.71
N THR A 16 -3.76 11.03 19.42
CA THR A 16 -2.65 11.78 18.82
C THR A 16 -2.93 13.30 18.74
N LEU A 17 -4.18 13.70 18.60
CA LEU A 17 -4.57 15.12 18.67
C LEU A 17 -4.44 15.68 20.07
N VAL A 18 -4.75 14.90 21.12
CA VAL A 18 -4.50 15.33 22.50
C VAL A 18 -3.00 15.52 22.74
N LEU A 19 -2.14 14.61 22.25
CA LEU A 19 -0.68 14.79 22.32
C LEU A 19 -0.24 16.09 21.66
N LYS A 20 -0.79 16.39 20.48
CA LYS A 20 -0.44 17.60 19.74
C LYS A 20 -0.98 18.86 20.42
N ALA A 21 -2.18 18.79 20.99
CA ALA A 21 -2.77 19.87 21.78
C ALA A 21 -1.93 20.20 23.02
N GLU A 22 -1.47 19.18 23.75
CA GLU A 22 -0.56 19.35 24.90
C GLU A 22 0.72 20.08 24.50
N GLU A 23 1.37 19.64 23.43
CA GLU A 23 2.57 20.26 22.89
C GLU A 23 2.35 21.75 22.58
N LEU A 24 1.25 22.07 21.90
CA LEU A 24 0.90 23.46 21.56
C LEU A 24 0.60 24.30 22.81
N ALA A 25 -0.10 23.73 23.80
CA ALA A 25 -0.40 24.40 25.06
C ALA A 25 0.88 24.75 25.82
N VAL A 26 1.81 23.81 25.93
CA VAL A 26 3.09 23.99 26.63
C VAL A 26 4.00 24.98 25.90
N LEU A 27 4.11 24.86 24.57
CA LEU A 27 5.00 25.72 23.77
C LEU A 27 4.52 27.17 23.69
N ALA A 28 3.22 27.39 23.49
CA ALA A 28 2.66 28.72 23.33
C ALA A 28 2.34 29.40 24.66
N GLY A 29 1.93 28.64 25.67
CA GLY A 29 1.56 29.13 27.00
C GLY A 29 0.32 30.03 27.02
N GLY A 30 -0.20 30.27 28.23
CA GLY A 30 -1.26 31.25 28.49
C GLY A 30 -2.51 31.11 27.60
N GLU A 31 -3.08 32.24 27.21
CA GLU A 31 -4.29 32.32 26.38
C GLU A 31 -4.07 31.80 24.95
N VAL A 32 -2.86 31.99 24.40
CA VAL A 32 -2.54 31.54 23.03
C VAL A 32 -2.55 30.01 22.95
N GLY A 33 -1.93 29.33 23.92
CA GLY A 33 -1.97 27.88 24.00
C GLY A 33 -3.40 27.34 24.12
N ALA A 34 -4.22 27.92 25.00
CA ALA A 34 -5.61 27.52 25.16
C ALA A 34 -6.43 27.67 23.87
N ARG A 35 -6.22 28.77 23.13
CA ARG A 35 -6.86 28.97 21.82
C ARG A 35 -6.41 27.95 20.78
N LEU A 36 -5.12 27.63 20.71
CA LEU A 36 -4.60 26.61 19.78
C LEU A 36 -5.19 25.22 20.07
N VAL A 37 -5.34 24.86 21.35
CA VAL A 37 -6.01 23.61 21.74
C VAL A 37 -7.47 23.60 21.27
N ALA A 38 -8.21 24.68 21.53
CA ALA A 38 -9.62 24.77 21.14
C ALA A 38 -9.80 24.71 19.61
N GLU A 39 -8.91 25.34 18.84
CA GLU A 39 -8.93 25.26 17.37
C GLU A 39 -8.64 23.85 16.85
N LEU A 40 -7.63 23.19 17.43
CA LEU A 40 -7.21 21.84 17.00
C LEU A 40 -8.24 20.76 17.37
N THR A 41 -8.85 20.87 18.54
CA THR A 41 -9.69 19.81 19.12
C THR A 41 -11.18 20.07 18.97
N GLY A 42 -11.55 21.32 18.70
CA GLY A 42 -12.92 21.80 18.66
C GLY A 42 -13.62 21.94 20.01
N VAL A 43 -12.88 21.73 21.11
CA VAL A 43 -13.40 21.84 22.48
C VAL A 43 -13.08 23.23 23.03
N ASN A 44 -14.13 24.05 23.22
CA ASN A 44 -13.98 25.45 23.64
C ASN A 44 -13.77 25.64 25.15
N ASP A 45 -14.10 24.63 25.96
CA ASP A 45 -13.96 24.68 27.42
C ASP A 45 -12.82 23.77 27.86
N VAL A 46 -11.59 24.27 27.68
CA VAL A 46 -10.37 23.56 28.08
C VAL A 46 -10.01 23.98 29.50
N SER A 47 -10.72 23.43 30.50
CA SER A 47 -10.29 23.52 31.90
C SER A 47 -9.34 22.37 32.21
N GLY A 48 -8.05 22.66 32.43
CA GLY A 48 -7.04 21.66 32.80
C GLY A 48 -6.02 21.36 31.70
N VAL A 49 -5.20 20.34 31.94
CA VAL A 49 -4.15 19.91 31.01
C VAL A 49 -4.82 19.01 29.96
N PRO A 50 -4.64 19.23 28.64
CA PRO A 50 -5.22 18.37 27.60
C PRO A 50 -5.03 16.87 27.84
N THR A 51 -3.92 16.47 28.46
CA THR A 51 -3.67 15.06 28.85
C THR A 51 -4.69 14.47 29.84
N ASP A 52 -5.45 15.27 30.59
CA ASP A 52 -6.55 14.79 31.44
C ASP A 52 -7.66 14.14 30.60
N TRP A 53 -7.76 14.48 29.31
CA TRP A 53 -8.74 13.89 28.39
C TRP A 53 -8.43 12.43 28.03
N PHE A 54 -7.17 12.00 28.21
CA PHE A 54 -6.82 10.57 28.09
C PHE A 54 -7.46 9.71 29.18
N ALA A 55 -7.89 10.29 30.29
CA ALA A 55 -8.47 9.54 31.40
C ALA A 55 -9.90 9.05 31.11
N SER A 56 -10.51 9.43 29.98
CA SER A 56 -11.90 9.10 29.67
C SER A 56 -12.22 9.09 28.18
N ASP A 57 -12.73 7.95 27.69
CA ASP A 57 -13.29 7.81 26.34
C ASP A 57 -14.39 8.85 26.05
N VAL A 58 -15.14 9.24 27.08
CA VAL A 58 -16.18 10.28 26.97
C VAL A 58 -15.56 11.63 26.66
N GLN A 59 -14.37 11.94 27.19
CA GLN A 59 -13.67 13.19 26.89
C GLN A 59 -13.00 13.15 25.52
N LEU A 60 -12.37 12.04 25.13
CA LEU A 60 -11.85 11.87 23.77
C LEU A 60 -12.96 12.02 22.72
N ALA A 61 -14.14 11.45 22.96
CA ALA A 61 -15.28 11.53 22.04
C ALA A 61 -15.79 12.97 21.81
N ARG A 62 -15.45 13.94 22.67
CA ARG A 62 -15.80 15.36 22.46
C ARG A 62 -14.96 16.01 21.37
N ILE A 63 -13.81 15.43 21.00
CA ILE A 63 -12.96 15.93 19.93
C ILE A 63 -13.68 15.71 18.59
N ASP A 64 -13.95 16.82 17.92
CA ASP A 64 -14.63 16.85 16.63
C ASP A 64 -13.62 16.60 15.50
N LEU A 65 -13.55 15.35 15.07
CA LEU A 65 -12.65 14.93 13.99
C LEU A 65 -13.06 15.47 12.62
N ASP A 66 -14.34 15.76 12.38
CA ASP A 66 -14.84 16.14 11.05
C ASP A 66 -14.35 17.52 10.62
N ARG A 67 -13.84 18.31 11.57
CA ARG A 67 -13.20 19.61 11.31
C ARG A 67 -11.81 19.51 10.70
N LEU A 68 -11.17 18.34 10.76
CA LEU A 68 -9.78 18.17 10.42
C LEU A 68 -9.60 17.50 9.05
N ALA A 69 -8.81 18.11 8.18
CA ALA A 69 -8.49 17.56 6.86
C ALA A 69 -7.84 16.16 6.96
N ILE A 70 -7.02 15.93 8.00
CA ILE A 70 -6.37 14.63 8.22
C ILE A 70 -7.38 13.50 8.42
N THR A 71 -8.55 13.77 9.02
CA THR A 71 -9.61 12.78 9.21
C THR A 71 -10.15 12.30 7.86
N ALA A 72 -10.33 13.21 6.90
CA ALA A 72 -10.76 12.86 5.56
C ALA A 72 -9.72 12.00 4.84
N CYS A 73 -8.42 12.34 4.94
CA CYS A 73 -7.34 11.53 4.37
C CYS A 73 -7.29 10.11 4.97
N VAL A 74 -7.45 9.98 6.29
CA VAL A 74 -7.47 8.68 6.99
C VAL A 74 -8.64 7.82 6.52
N ARG A 75 -9.85 8.40 6.45
CA ARG A 75 -11.06 7.70 5.97
C ARG A 75 -10.94 7.28 4.51
N ASP A 76 -10.48 8.18 3.64
CA ASP A 76 -10.27 7.88 2.22
C ASP A 76 -9.25 6.76 2.00
N LEU A 77 -8.10 6.80 2.68
CA LEU A 77 -7.11 5.72 2.60
C LEU A 77 -7.68 4.39 3.11
N HIS A 78 -8.40 4.42 4.23
CA HIS A 78 -9.05 3.24 4.80
C HIS A 78 -10.06 2.62 3.81
N ASP A 79 -10.92 3.43 3.20
CA ASP A 79 -11.93 2.97 2.25
C ASP A 79 -11.29 2.39 0.98
N ARG A 80 -10.22 3.01 0.47
CA ARG A 80 -9.44 2.48 -0.65
C ARG A 80 -8.82 1.12 -0.34
N LEU A 81 -8.24 0.96 0.86
CA LEU A 81 -7.64 -0.30 1.28
C LEU A 81 -8.70 -1.40 1.52
N LEU A 82 -9.86 -1.06 2.08
CA LEU A 82 -10.97 -1.99 2.23
C LEU A 82 -11.50 -2.45 0.87
N ALA A 83 -11.72 -1.51 -0.05
CA ALA A 83 -12.18 -1.80 -1.40
C ALA A 83 -11.12 -2.42 -2.32
N ARG A 84 -9.86 -2.53 -1.85
CA ARG A 84 -8.72 -2.98 -2.65
C ARG A 84 -8.56 -2.18 -3.94
N SER A 85 -8.84 -0.87 -3.86
CA SER A 85 -8.82 0.03 -5.01
C SER A 85 -7.45 0.01 -5.69
N LEU A 86 -7.44 -0.21 -7.01
CA LEU A 86 -6.23 -0.15 -7.82
C LEU A 86 -5.97 1.25 -8.43
N GLY A 87 -6.96 2.13 -8.27
CA GLY A 87 -6.95 3.47 -8.81
C GLY A 87 -7.27 4.51 -7.74
N MET A 88 -7.43 5.74 -8.23
CA MET A 88 -7.56 6.93 -7.41
C MET A 88 -8.91 7.09 -6.75
N ARG A 89 -9.94 6.44 -7.25
CA ARG A 89 -11.24 6.42 -6.59
C ARG A 89 -11.70 4.99 -6.47
N VAL A 90 -12.35 4.70 -5.36
CA VAL A 90 -13.00 3.41 -5.16
C VAL A 90 -13.93 3.14 -6.34
N GLY A 91 -13.63 2.06 -7.07
CA GLY A 91 -14.44 1.60 -8.20
C GLY A 91 -14.22 2.32 -9.53
N ASP A 92 -13.23 3.20 -9.68
CA ASP A 92 -12.91 3.81 -10.99
C ASP A 92 -12.30 2.81 -11.99
N GLY A 93 -11.72 1.72 -11.48
CA GLY A 93 -11.06 0.67 -12.23
C GLY A 93 -9.78 1.10 -12.96
N TRP A 94 -9.24 2.28 -12.66
CA TRP A 94 -7.94 2.69 -13.20
C TRP A 94 -6.80 2.00 -12.44
N LEU A 95 -5.65 1.88 -13.09
CA LEU A 95 -4.40 1.47 -12.45
C LEU A 95 -3.46 2.67 -12.46
N SER A 96 -3.28 3.33 -11.32
CA SER A 96 -2.45 4.53 -11.20
C SER A 96 -1.94 4.70 -9.78
N CYS A 97 -0.67 5.11 -9.64
CA CYS A 97 -0.01 5.30 -8.35
C CYS A 97 0.29 6.77 -7.98
N ASN A 98 0.29 7.72 -8.93
CA ASN A 98 0.90 9.04 -8.73
C ASN A 98 0.20 9.95 -7.71
N GLU A 99 -1.11 9.83 -7.55
CA GLU A 99 -1.90 10.79 -6.75
C GLU A 99 -2.20 10.27 -5.32
N ILE A 100 -2.09 8.95 -5.06
CA ILE A 100 -2.37 8.39 -3.71
C ILE A 100 -1.32 8.82 -2.67
N GLU A 101 -0.08 9.02 -3.12
CA GLU A 101 1.01 9.48 -2.26
C GLU A 101 0.70 10.88 -1.72
N GLN A 102 0.42 11.82 -2.62
CA GLN A 102 0.21 13.23 -2.28
C GLN A 102 -1.12 13.50 -1.56
N GLU A 103 -2.21 12.83 -1.95
CA GLU A 103 -3.54 13.11 -1.42
C GLU A 103 -3.83 12.41 -0.08
N ALA A 104 -3.17 11.29 0.19
CA ALA A 104 -3.47 10.46 1.36
C ALA A 104 -2.24 10.14 2.23
N LEU A 105 -1.15 9.62 1.64
CA LEU A 105 -0.01 9.12 2.43
C LEU A 105 0.82 10.26 3.04
N ASP A 106 1.16 11.28 2.24
CA ASP A 106 1.97 12.43 2.67
C ASP A 106 1.32 13.20 3.82
N PRO A 107 0.02 13.56 3.80
CA PRO A 107 -0.63 14.20 4.93
C PRO A 107 -0.57 13.38 6.22
N ILE A 108 -0.78 12.06 6.13
CA ILE A 108 -0.73 11.15 7.29
C ILE A 108 0.69 11.03 7.84
N GLU A 109 1.67 10.89 6.96
CA GLU A 109 3.08 10.84 7.36
C GLU A 109 3.55 12.16 7.98
N GLN A 110 3.16 13.29 7.40
CA GLN A 110 3.48 14.62 7.93
C GLN A 110 2.84 14.82 9.31
N PHE A 111 1.57 14.44 9.48
CA PHE A 111 0.90 14.50 10.77
C PHE A 111 1.63 13.65 11.82
N LEU A 112 1.88 12.37 11.54
CA LEU A 112 2.59 11.46 12.46
C LEU A 112 4.02 11.92 12.77
N SER A 113 4.69 12.55 11.81
CA SER A 113 6.04 13.11 11.98
C SER A 113 6.05 14.39 12.81
N SER A 114 4.94 15.12 12.86
CA SER A 114 4.78 16.32 13.68
C SER A 114 4.54 16.03 15.16
N LEU A 115 4.23 14.78 15.52
CA LEU A 115 3.99 14.37 16.91
C LEU A 115 5.30 14.31 17.69
N SER A 116 5.28 14.84 18.92
CA SER A 116 6.44 14.80 19.83
C SER A 116 6.97 13.37 20.02
N HIS A 117 8.30 13.25 20.04
CA HIS A 117 9.03 12.01 20.34
C HIS A 117 9.34 11.83 21.84
N VAL A 118 9.02 12.83 22.65
CA VAL A 118 9.32 12.87 24.07
C VAL A 118 8.00 12.88 24.83
N ALA A 119 7.94 12.14 25.94
CA ALA A 119 6.81 12.23 26.87
C ALA A 119 6.68 13.68 27.35
N LEU A 120 5.56 14.32 27.01
CA LEU A 120 5.20 15.64 27.49
C LEU A 120 4.30 15.41 28.72
N ALA A 121 4.73 15.90 29.88
CA ALA A 121 4.06 15.75 31.18
C ALA A 121 4.06 14.32 31.78
N ALA A 122 3.08 14.03 32.67
CA ALA A 122 3.10 12.88 33.58
C ALA A 122 2.79 11.51 32.95
N TYR A 123 2.41 11.47 31.66
CA TYR A 123 2.03 10.24 30.98
C TYR A 123 2.83 10.00 29.70
N ASP A 124 3.42 8.81 29.58
CA ASP A 124 4.16 8.37 28.40
C ASP A 124 3.20 7.73 27.37
N TRP A 125 2.69 8.56 26.47
CA TRP A 125 1.84 8.14 25.35
C TRP A 125 2.60 8.13 24.02
N THR A 126 3.94 7.97 24.05
CA THR A 126 4.75 7.78 22.83
C THR A 126 4.29 6.57 22.01
N SER A 127 3.57 5.63 22.64
CA SER A 127 2.91 4.49 22.00
C SER A 127 1.76 4.88 21.06
N SER A 128 1.04 5.98 21.28
CA SER A 128 -0.09 6.39 20.42
C SER A 128 0.35 6.66 18.99
N ARG A 129 1.58 7.13 18.78
CA ARG A 129 2.18 7.28 17.44
C ARG A 129 2.43 5.95 16.74
N ASN A 130 2.65 4.88 17.49
CA ASN A 130 2.85 3.53 16.94
C ASN A 130 1.56 2.71 16.88
N GLY A 131 0.40 3.37 17.05
CA GLY A 131 -0.92 2.75 17.02
C GLY A 131 -1.51 2.56 15.62
N PRO A 132 -2.84 2.39 15.53
CA PRO A 132 -3.59 2.14 14.30
C PRO A 132 -3.26 3.07 13.13
N LEU A 133 -3.03 4.37 13.36
CA LEU A 133 -2.72 5.32 12.27
C LEU A 133 -1.41 4.99 11.56
N LYS A 134 -0.37 4.61 12.31
CA LYS A 134 0.92 4.22 11.72
C LYS A 134 0.81 2.88 10.98
N GLN A 135 0.01 1.95 11.51
CA GLN A 135 -0.29 0.71 10.81
C GLN A 135 -1.01 0.98 9.48
N LEU A 136 -2.00 1.87 9.47
CA LEU A 136 -2.69 2.29 8.25
C LEU A 136 -1.71 2.91 7.24
N LEU A 137 -0.84 3.82 7.69
CA LEU A 137 0.19 4.42 6.83
C LEU A 137 1.12 3.37 6.20
N HIS A 138 1.64 2.44 7.00
CA HIS A 138 2.52 1.37 6.51
C HIS A 138 1.80 0.45 5.51
N LEU A 139 0.53 0.14 5.76
CA LEU A 139 -0.27 -0.66 4.84
C LEU A 139 -0.58 0.11 3.55
N GLY A 140 -0.87 1.40 3.65
CA GLY A 140 -1.08 2.31 2.52
C GLY A 140 0.16 2.42 1.63
N LYS A 141 1.35 2.58 2.23
CA LYS A 141 2.64 2.56 1.51
C LYS A 141 2.88 1.22 0.81
N ALA A 142 2.65 0.11 1.50
CA ALA A 142 2.80 -1.21 0.91
C ALA A 142 1.83 -1.44 -0.26
N TRP A 143 0.58 -0.96 -0.15
CA TRP A 143 -0.39 -0.98 -1.22
C TRP A 143 0.04 -0.09 -2.39
N HIS A 144 0.52 1.13 -2.13
CA HIS A 144 1.05 2.03 -3.13
C HIS A 144 2.23 1.40 -3.92
N HIS A 145 3.21 0.78 -3.25
CA HIS A 145 4.31 0.07 -3.93
C HIS A 145 3.81 -1.11 -4.78
N LEU A 146 2.75 -1.80 -4.35
CA LEU A 146 2.10 -2.82 -5.18
C LEU A 146 1.46 -2.20 -6.42
N LEU A 147 0.74 -1.08 -6.28
CA LEU A 147 0.18 -0.35 -7.42
C LEU A 147 1.25 0.12 -8.38
N GLU A 148 2.37 0.66 -7.88
CA GLU A 148 3.52 1.05 -8.69
C GLU A 148 4.10 -0.15 -9.44
N ALA A 149 4.27 -1.30 -8.77
CA ALA A 149 4.77 -2.52 -9.40
C ALA A 149 3.88 -3.00 -10.57
N LEU A 150 2.55 -2.92 -10.36
CA LEU A 150 1.55 -3.30 -11.35
C LEU A 150 1.48 -2.26 -12.49
N ASP A 151 1.43 -0.97 -12.15
CA ASP A 151 1.29 0.13 -13.11
C ASP A 151 2.51 0.21 -14.02
N ALA A 152 3.69 0.40 -13.45
CA ALA A 152 4.95 0.44 -14.20
C ALA A 152 5.17 -0.86 -14.98
N GLY A 153 4.94 -2.01 -14.34
CA GLY A 153 5.13 -3.32 -14.99
C GLY A 153 4.19 -3.53 -16.18
N SER A 154 2.91 -3.12 -16.08
CA SER A 154 1.95 -3.20 -17.18
C SER A 154 2.26 -2.26 -18.35
N GLN A 155 3.04 -1.21 -18.10
CA GLN A 155 3.53 -0.27 -19.12
C GLN A 155 4.90 -0.68 -19.69
N GLY A 156 5.48 -1.78 -19.22
CA GLY A 156 6.78 -2.28 -19.66
C GLY A 156 7.99 -1.69 -18.93
N ASP A 157 7.78 -0.96 -17.83
CA ASP A 157 8.86 -0.44 -17.00
C ASP A 157 9.23 -1.42 -15.86
N PHE A 158 10.47 -1.90 -15.95
CA PHE A 158 11.10 -2.82 -15.01
C PHE A 158 12.45 -2.29 -14.50
N THR A 159 12.62 -0.96 -14.48
CA THR A 159 13.88 -0.31 -14.09
C THR A 159 14.11 -0.29 -12.57
N SER A 160 13.05 -0.32 -11.77
CA SER A 160 13.07 -0.38 -10.31
C SER A 160 12.40 -1.65 -9.79
N GLU A 161 12.52 -1.95 -8.49
CA GLU A 161 11.73 -3.00 -7.84
C GLU A 161 11.14 -2.42 -6.55
N PRO A 162 9.87 -1.98 -6.56
CA PRO A 162 9.32 -1.18 -5.47
C PRO A 162 8.94 -2.02 -4.24
N LEU A 163 8.74 -3.34 -4.40
CA LEU A 163 8.26 -4.21 -3.33
C LEU A 163 9.37 -4.69 -2.40
N THR A 164 9.22 -4.41 -1.11
CA THR A 164 10.10 -4.90 -0.05
C THR A 164 9.52 -6.09 0.70
N VAL A 165 10.35 -6.75 1.53
CA VAL A 165 9.88 -7.76 2.50
C VAL A 165 8.80 -7.18 3.43
N THR A 166 8.98 -5.95 3.92
CA THR A 166 8.02 -5.33 4.83
C THR A 166 6.69 -5.08 4.12
N ASP A 167 6.71 -4.61 2.87
CA ASP A 167 5.49 -4.38 2.08
C ASP A 167 4.70 -5.67 1.87
N VAL A 168 5.37 -6.70 1.37
CA VAL A 168 4.73 -8.00 1.09
C VAL A 168 4.22 -8.65 2.39
N ALA A 169 4.89 -8.43 3.53
CA ALA A 169 4.44 -8.92 4.83
C ALA A 169 3.17 -8.19 5.30
N ASN A 170 3.14 -6.86 5.17
CA ASN A 170 1.97 -6.03 5.48
C ASN A 170 0.76 -6.42 4.61
N LEU A 171 0.97 -6.58 3.31
CA LEU A 171 -0.07 -7.00 2.35
C LEU A 171 -0.60 -8.42 2.66
N ALA A 172 0.27 -9.32 3.10
CA ALA A 172 -0.11 -10.66 3.47
C ALA A 172 -0.75 -10.78 4.87
N GLY A 173 -0.63 -9.76 5.73
CA GLY A 173 -1.05 -9.84 7.13
C GLY A 173 -0.23 -10.86 7.93
N ILE A 174 1.09 -10.85 7.75
CA ILE A 174 2.00 -11.73 8.50
C ILE A 174 3.20 -10.94 9.03
N GLU A 175 3.89 -11.50 10.03
CA GLU A 175 5.12 -10.89 10.54
C GLU A 175 6.23 -10.85 9.49
N GLU A 176 6.96 -9.73 9.42
CA GLU A 176 8.08 -9.55 8.49
C GLU A 176 9.14 -10.65 8.63
N ARG A 177 9.45 -11.08 9.86
CA ARG A 177 10.41 -12.16 10.12
C ARG A 177 9.97 -13.48 9.45
N SER A 178 8.67 -13.76 9.48
CA SER A 178 8.09 -14.95 8.84
C SER A 178 8.20 -14.88 7.32
N LEU A 179 8.02 -13.70 6.72
CA LEU A 179 8.26 -13.51 5.29
C LEU A 179 9.74 -13.60 4.93
N ARG A 180 10.63 -12.99 5.74
CA ARG A 180 12.08 -13.00 5.52
C ARG A 180 12.65 -14.42 5.42
N ASN A 181 12.11 -15.37 6.18
CA ASN A 181 12.48 -16.79 6.09
C ASN A 181 12.10 -17.46 4.76
N ARG A 182 11.20 -16.85 3.98
CA ARG A 182 10.78 -17.32 2.65
C ARG A 182 11.54 -16.62 1.51
N VAL A 183 12.40 -15.65 1.83
CA VAL A 183 13.15 -14.87 0.83
C VAL A 183 14.57 -15.42 0.72
N GLY A 184 15.02 -15.69 -0.52
CA GLY A 184 16.38 -16.11 -0.81
C GLY A 184 16.47 -17.33 -1.72
N LYS A 185 17.68 -17.91 -1.84
CA LYS A 185 18.04 -18.92 -2.86
C LYS A 185 17.14 -20.16 -2.86
N ASN A 186 16.66 -20.57 -1.69
CA ASN A 186 15.83 -21.77 -1.53
C ASN A 186 14.36 -21.44 -1.20
N GLY A 187 14.02 -20.15 -1.16
CA GLY A 187 12.68 -19.69 -0.84
C GLY A 187 11.84 -19.44 -2.09
N PRO A 188 10.50 -19.39 -1.96
CA PRO A 188 9.63 -19.05 -3.08
C PRO A 188 9.77 -17.60 -3.57
N LEU A 189 10.37 -16.73 -2.76
CA LEU A 189 10.54 -15.30 -3.05
C LEU A 189 12.01 -14.99 -3.32
N ARG A 190 12.34 -14.59 -4.55
CA ARG A 190 13.72 -14.21 -4.89
C ARG A 190 13.99 -12.75 -4.46
N SER A 191 15.11 -12.54 -3.79
CA SER A 191 15.63 -11.20 -3.53
C SER A 191 16.31 -10.64 -4.78
N VAL A 192 16.12 -9.35 -5.07
CA VAL A 192 16.75 -8.69 -6.21
C VAL A 192 18.19 -8.29 -5.86
N GLU A 193 19.17 -8.79 -6.62
CA GLU A 193 20.60 -8.59 -6.32
C GLU A 193 21.09 -7.15 -6.50
N GLN A 194 20.38 -6.29 -7.24
CA GLN A 194 20.77 -4.88 -7.49
C GLN A 194 21.00 -4.05 -6.21
N TYR A 195 20.43 -4.45 -5.07
CA TYR A 195 20.67 -3.78 -3.78
C TYR A 195 21.82 -4.35 -2.95
N ARG A 196 22.45 -5.47 -3.36
CA ARG A 196 23.68 -5.97 -2.71
C ARG A 196 24.89 -5.09 -2.99
N GLN A 197 24.91 -4.36 -4.11
CA GLN A 197 26.08 -3.58 -4.56
C GLN A 197 26.04 -2.11 -4.16
N ARG A 198 24.87 -1.53 -3.85
CA ARG A 198 24.77 -0.17 -3.28
C ARG A 198 24.93 -0.19 -1.76
N LYS A 199 26.14 -0.53 -1.28
CA LYS A 199 26.60 -0.13 0.06
C LYS A 199 26.82 1.39 0.08
N SER A 200 25.76 2.18 -0.07
CA SER A 200 25.80 3.57 0.37
C SER A 200 25.88 3.56 1.89
N ALA A 201 26.71 4.41 2.50
CA ALA A 201 26.76 4.60 3.94
C ALA A 201 25.41 5.05 4.54
N VAL A 202 24.47 5.49 3.69
CA VAL A 202 23.11 5.93 4.02
C VAL A 202 22.05 4.85 3.74
N SER A 203 22.40 3.76 3.03
CA SER A 203 21.48 2.65 2.79
C SER A 203 21.34 1.85 4.09
N GLN A 204 20.18 2.01 4.75
CA GLN A 204 19.86 1.32 5.99
C GLN A 204 20.08 -0.19 5.80
N ARG A 205 20.93 -0.78 6.64
CA ARG A 205 21.12 -2.23 6.75
C ARG A 205 19.76 -2.87 7.06
N GLY A 206 19.04 -3.33 6.03
CA GLY A 206 17.70 -3.89 6.22
C GLY A 206 16.82 -3.91 4.97
N PHE A 207 17.13 -3.10 3.95
CA PHE A 207 16.34 -3.06 2.71
C PHE A 207 16.58 -4.33 1.86
N VAL A 208 15.55 -5.17 1.74
CA VAL A 208 15.55 -6.36 0.88
C VAL A 208 14.40 -6.23 -0.11
N ALA A 209 14.72 -5.86 -1.34
CA ALA A 209 13.76 -5.86 -2.45
C ALA A 209 13.48 -7.30 -2.89
N ILE A 210 12.21 -7.58 -3.20
CA ILE A 210 11.74 -8.86 -3.72
C ILE A 210 11.40 -8.69 -5.20
N ASN A 211 11.68 -9.70 -6.02
CA ASN A 211 11.27 -9.72 -7.41
C ASN A 211 9.74 -9.57 -7.48
N ARG A 212 9.24 -8.57 -8.22
CA ARG A 212 7.81 -8.25 -8.24
C ARG A 212 6.92 -9.41 -8.70
N PHE A 213 7.37 -10.22 -9.65
CA PHE A 213 6.57 -11.34 -10.16
C PHE A 213 6.39 -12.41 -9.08
N ASP A 214 7.47 -12.77 -8.38
CA ASP A 214 7.39 -13.72 -7.27
C ASP A 214 6.52 -13.16 -6.13
N ALA A 215 6.69 -11.88 -5.79
CA ALA A 215 5.92 -11.23 -4.74
C ALA A 215 4.41 -11.24 -5.05
N ILE A 216 4.02 -10.82 -6.25
CA ILE A 216 2.62 -10.72 -6.66
C ILE A 216 2.01 -12.12 -6.82
N ASP A 217 2.69 -13.06 -7.49
CA ASP A 217 2.20 -14.45 -7.62
C ASP A 217 2.01 -15.12 -6.25
N TRP A 218 2.94 -14.88 -5.33
CA TRP A 218 2.84 -15.40 -3.96
C TRP A 218 1.68 -14.75 -3.20
N LEU A 219 1.50 -13.42 -3.30
CA LEU A 219 0.36 -12.72 -2.68
C LEU A 219 -0.97 -13.25 -3.23
N LEU A 220 -1.10 -13.39 -4.54
CA LEU A 220 -2.30 -13.96 -5.19
C LEU A 220 -2.57 -15.42 -4.78
N SER A 221 -1.55 -16.17 -4.37
CA SER A 221 -1.73 -17.53 -3.82
C SER A 221 -2.28 -17.55 -2.39
N ARG A 222 -2.31 -16.41 -1.69
CA ARG A 222 -2.76 -16.34 -0.29
C ARG A 222 -4.28 -16.33 -0.23
N ARG A 223 -4.82 -17.17 0.64
CA ARG A 223 -6.25 -17.16 0.97
C ARG A 223 -6.68 -15.77 1.44
N GLY A 224 -7.70 -15.20 0.79
CA GLY A 224 -8.28 -13.91 1.15
C GLY A 224 -7.49 -12.69 0.68
N PHE A 225 -6.40 -12.87 -0.08
CA PHE A 225 -5.78 -11.77 -0.79
C PHE A 225 -6.43 -11.63 -2.16
N THR A 226 -6.94 -10.44 -2.46
CA THR A 226 -7.53 -10.09 -3.75
C THR A 226 -7.12 -8.67 -4.13
N LEU A 227 -7.09 -8.42 -5.44
CA LEU A 227 -6.96 -7.09 -6.02
C LEU A 227 -8.35 -6.55 -6.34
N GLY A 228 -8.49 -5.23 -6.41
CA GLY A 228 -9.73 -4.60 -6.87
C GLY A 228 -9.98 -4.83 -8.35
N SER A 229 -11.19 -4.52 -8.80
CA SER A 229 -11.56 -4.62 -10.20
C SER A 229 -10.86 -3.55 -11.05
N LEU A 230 -10.32 -3.95 -12.20
CA LEU A 230 -9.84 -3.03 -13.23
C LEU A 230 -10.90 -2.76 -14.30
N ARG A 231 -10.80 -1.61 -14.95
CA ARG A 231 -11.60 -1.28 -16.14
C ARG A 231 -11.29 -2.31 -17.24
N PRO A 232 -12.31 -2.97 -17.81
CA PRO A 232 -12.10 -3.91 -18.90
C PRO A 232 -11.35 -3.29 -20.08
N GLY A 233 -10.40 -4.04 -20.65
CA GLY A 233 -9.61 -3.64 -21.82
C GLY A 233 -8.50 -2.62 -21.53
N LEU A 234 -8.38 -2.09 -20.31
CA LEU A 234 -7.34 -1.13 -19.93
C LEU A 234 -5.93 -1.69 -20.19
N LEU A 235 -5.69 -2.94 -19.77
CA LEU A 235 -4.37 -3.54 -19.84
C LEU A 235 -4.07 -3.99 -21.27
N ALA A 236 -5.07 -4.52 -21.98
CA ALA A 236 -4.96 -4.82 -23.41
C ALA A 236 -4.47 -3.58 -24.20
N SER A 237 -5.08 -2.41 -23.97
CA SER A 237 -4.66 -1.17 -24.60
C SER A 237 -3.24 -0.73 -24.24
N ARG A 238 -2.76 -0.99 -23.01
CA ARG A 238 -1.37 -0.72 -22.63
C ARG A 238 -0.38 -1.63 -23.34
N LEU A 239 -0.68 -2.94 -23.43
CA LEU A 239 0.19 -3.92 -24.08
C LEU A 239 0.40 -3.64 -25.57
N GLU A 240 -0.62 -3.10 -26.26
CA GLU A 240 -0.54 -2.69 -27.66
C GLU A 240 0.48 -1.58 -27.91
N GLN A 241 0.77 -0.75 -26.91
CA GLN A 241 1.69 0.39 -27.01
C GLN A 241 3.16 -0.02 -26.84
N ILE A 242 3.43 -1.23 -26.35
CA ILE A 242 4.79 -1.71 -26.06
C ILE A 242 5.37 -2.36 -27.31
N SER A 243 6.33 -1.74 -27.99
CA SER A 243 6.87 -2.26 -29.27
C SER A 243 7.74 -3.50 -29.12
N ASP A 244 8.56 -3.57 -28.06
CA ASP A 244 9.52 -4.66 -27.85
C ASP A 244 8.80 -5.95 -27.40
N PRO A 245 8.92 -7.08 -28.12
CA PRO A 245 8.19 -8.31 -27.79
C PRO A 245 8.54 -8.90 -26.42
N ALA A 246 9.81 -8.82 -26.01
CA ALA A 246 10.23 -9.35 -24.72
C ALA A 246 9.64 -8.53 -23.56
N THR A 247 9.71 -7.20 -23.67
CA THR A 247 9.11 -6.25 -22.72
C THR A 247 7.59 -6.39 -22.69
N ARG A 248 6.94 -6.50 -23.86
CA ARG A 248 5.49 -6.71 -23.97
C ARG A 248 5.05 -7.99 -23.27
N THR A 249 5.82 -9.07 -23.37
CA THR A 249 5.51 -10.33 -22.70
C THR A 249 5.62 -10.22 -21.18
N ARG A 250 6.67 -9.56 -20.68
CA ARG A 250 6.82 -9.28 -19.24
C ARG A 250 5.68 -8.42 -18.72
N ALA A 251 5.30 -7.40 -19.48
CA ALA A 251 4.16 -6.56 -19.18
C ALA A 251 2.85 -7.36 -19.19
N ALA A 252 2.68 -8.30 -20.13
CA ALA A 252 1.52 -9.17 -20.18
C ALA A 252 1.42 -10.08 -18.95
N LEU A 253 2.55 -10.59 -18.45
CA LEU A 253 2.55 -11.37 -17.20
C LEU A 253 2.11 -10.52 -16.00
N ILE A 254 2.63 -9.29 -15.84
CA ILE A 254 2.16 -8.36 -14.80
C ILE A 254 0.69 -7.99 -15.00
N ALA A 255 0.26 -7.74 -16.23
CA ALA A 255 -1.12 -7.45 -16.55
C ALA A 255 -2.05 -8.61 -16.17
N GLY A 256 -1.67 -9.86 -16.47
CA GLY A 256 -2.39 -11.05 -16.03
C GLY A 256 -2.51 -11.09 -14.50
N MET A 257 -1.41 -10.84 -13.78
CA MET A 257 -1.42 -10.77 -12.32
C MET A 257 -2.30 -9.64 -11.78
N ALA A 258 -2.32 -8.47 -12.42
CA ALA A 258 -3.20 -7.37 -12.06
C ALA A 258 -4.69 -7.74 -12.22
N LEU A 259 -4.99 -8.67 -13.12
CA LEU A 259 -6.32 -9.27 -13.32
C LEU A 259 -6.57 -10.47 -12.38
N GLY A 260 -5.71 -10.70 -11.39
CA GLY A 260 -5.82 -11.81 -10.44
C GLY A 260 -5.29 -13.15 -10.94
N GLN A 261 -4.71 -13.22 -12.14
CA GLN A 261 -4.22 -14.46 -12.73
C GLN A 261 -2.83 -14.82 -12.20
N ARG A 262 -2.73 -15.98 -11.52
CA ARG A 262 -1.45 -16.56 -11.10
C ARG A 262 -0.68 -17.13 -12.30
N LEU A 263 0.64 -17.21 -12.18
CA LEU A 263 1.50 -17.78 -13.24
C LEU A 263 1.11 -19.22 -13.58
N GLU A 264 0.67 -19.98 -12.58
CA GLU A 264 0.19 -21.35 -12.76
C GLU A 264 -1.04 -21.42 -13.69
N LEU A 265 -1.97 -20.49 -13.55
CA LEU A 265 -3.15 -20.44 -14.42
C LEU A 265 -2.77 -19.99 -15.83
N ILE A 266 -1.93 -18.96 -15.96
CA ILE A 266 -1.41 -18.51 -17.27
C ILE A 266 -0.67 -19.66 -17.97
N SER A 267 0.08 -20.47 -17.23
CA SER A 267 0.79 -21.65 -17.74
C SER A 267 -0.19 -22.68 -18.31
N ASN A 268 -1.27 -22.97 -17.58
CA ASN A 268 -2.28 -23.93 -18.02
C ASN A 268 -3.04 -23.46 -19.27
N GLU A 269 -3.43 -22.18 -19.31
CA GLU A 269 -4.21 -21.63 -20.43
C GLU A 269 -3.40 -21.43 -21.71
N THR A 270 -2.10 -21.12 -21.58
CA THR A 270 -1.22 -20.92 -22.74
C THR A 270 -0.52 -22.20 -23.20
N GLY A 271 -0.48 -23.24 -22.35
CA GLY A 271 0.31 -24.45 -22.57
C GLY A 271 1.83 -24.23 -22.42
N CYS A 272 2.28 -23.04 -22.04
CA CYS A 272 3.68 -22.76 -21.74
C CYS A 272 4.08 -23.38 -20.40
N ALA A 273 5.29 -23.93 -20.29
CA ALA A 273 5.78 -24.45 -19.03
C ALA A 273 5.96 -23.31 -18.01
N LEU A 274 5.59 -23.55 -16.74
CA LEU A 274 5.74 -22.55 -15.67
C LEU A 274 7.19 -22.04 -15.53
N ALA A 275 8.18 -22.90 -15.78
CA ALA A 275 9.59 -22.52 -15.78
C ALA A 275 9.90 -21.47 -16.87
N ASP A 276 9.30 -21.61 -18.05
CA ASP A 276 9.48 -20.67 -19.16
C ASP A 276 8.82 -19.32 -18.85
N LEU A 277 7.65 -19.32 -18.20
CA LEU A 277 7.00 -18.08 -17.74
C LEU A 277 7.85 -17.33 -16.71
N LYS A 278 8.51 -18.05 -15.79
CA LYS A 278 9.45 -17.45 -14.83
C LYS A 278 10.68 -16.87 -15.52
N LEU A 279 11.22 -17.56 -16.53
CA LEU A 279 12.32 -17.04 -17.34
C LEU A 279 11.89 -15.80 -18.16
N LEU A 280 10.67 -15.81 -18.69
CA LEU A 280 10.08 -14.65 -19.38
C LEU A 280 9.95 -13.46 -18.44
N ALA A 281 9.45 -13.65 -17.22
CA ALA A 281 9.39 -12.61 -16.19
C ALA A 281 10.75 -11.96 -15.91
N ASP A 282 11.82 -12.76 -15.96
CA ASP A 282 13.21 -12.31 -15.81
C ASP A 282 13.81 -11.71 -17.09
N GLY A 283 13.09 -11.71 -18.22
CA GLY A 283 13.54 -11.22 -19.52
C GLY A 283 14.42 -12.19 -20.31
N ASN A 284 14.50 -13.46 -19.90
CA ASN A 284 15.37 -14.49 -20.50
C ASN A 284 14.60 -15.69 -21.07
N GLY A 285 13.28 -15.59 -21.19
CA GLY A 285 12.44 -16.70 -21.62
C GLY A 285 12.46 -16.98 -23.13
N PRO A 286 11.97 -18.15 -23.56
CA PRO A 286 11.98 -18.55 -24.96
C PRO A 286 10.99 -17.69 -25.78
N LEU A 287 11.42 -17.27 -26.98
CA LEU A 287 10.59 -16.48 -27.90
C LEU A 287 9.26 -17.20 -28.26
N ALA A 288 9.26 -18.53 -28.27
CA ALA A 288 8.06 -19.32 -28.56
C ALA A 288 6.93 -19.16 -27.53
N ALA A 289 7.25 -18.71 -26.31
CA ALA A 289 6.27 -18.49 -25.25
C ALA A 289 5.73 -17.04 -25.21
N ILE A 290 6.25 -16.13 -26.04
CA ILE A 290 5.85 -14.71 -26.07
C ILE A 290 4.42 -14.52 -26.59
N ASP A 291 4.15 -14.97 -27.81
CA ASP A 291 2.87 -14.73 -28.48
C ASP A 291 1.68 -15.38 -27.76
N PRO A 292 1.77 -16.62 -27.22
CA PRO A 292 0.67 -17.23 -26.47
C PRO A 292 0.26 -16.42 -25.24
N VAL A 293 1.24 -15.95 -24.45
CA VAL A 293 0.99 -15.20 -23.20
C VAL A 293 0.33 -13.86 -23.48
N VAL A 294 0.90 -13.08 -24.41
CA VAL A 294 0.36 -11.76 -24.77
C VAL A 294 -1.06 -11.92 -25.34
N THR A 295 -1.27 -12.91 -26.20
CA THR A 295 -2.59 -13.19 -26.82
C THR A 295 -3.62 -13.56 -25.77
N TYR A 296 -3.28 -14.47 -24.85
CA TYR A 296 -4.17 -14.90 -23.77
C TYR A 296 -4.60 -13.72 -22.90
N VAL A 297 -3.65 -12.96 -22.36
CA VAL A 297 -3.94 -11.85 -21.43
C VAL A 297 -4.75 -10.74 -22.12
N THR A 298 -4.38 -10.39 -23.36
CA THR A 298 -5.11 -9.38 -24.14
C THR A 298 -6.55 -9.84 -24.42
N SER A 299 -6.74 -11.11 -24.80
CA SER A 299 -8.06 -11.67 -25.09
C SER A 299 -8.92 -11.76 -23.82
N PHE A 300 -8.32 -12.18 -22.71
CA PHE A 300 -8.97 -12.25 -21.41
C PHE A 300 -9.45 -10.88 -20.95
N ASP A 301 -8.59 -9.85 -20.98
CA ASP A 301 -8.96 -8.50 -20.56
C ASP A 301 -10.03 -7.88 -21.47
N ARG A 302 -9.95 -8.12 -22.80
CA ARG A 302 -10.97 -7.65 -23.75
C ARG A 302 -12.29 -8.40 -23.61
N ALA A 303 -12.29 -9.68 -23.26
CA ALA A 303 -13.53 -10.44 -23.06
C ALA A 303 -14.37 -9.86 -21.91
N ARG A 304 -13.74 -9.19 -20.95
CA ARG A 304 -14.42 -8.45 -19.86
C ARG A 304 -15.22 -7.23 -20.35
N LEU A 305 -15.01 -6.76 -21.59
CA LEU A 305 -15.83 -5.71 -22.22
C LEU A 305 -17.18 -6.24 -22.73
N SER A 306 -17.27 -7.55 -22.97
CA SER A 306 -18.49 -8.21 -23.39
C SER A 306 -19.33 -8.54 -22.16
N ASN A 307 -20.63 -8.24 -22.18
CA ASN A 307 -21.61 -8.62 -21.14
C ASN A 307 -21.75 -10.15 -20.92
N THR A 308 -20.83 -10.96 -21.45
CA THR A 308 -20.76 -12.42 -21.33
C THR A 308 -19.61 -12.90 -20.44
N ALA A 309 -18.83 -11.99 -19.83
CA ALA A 309 -17.81 -12.40 -18.87
C ALA A 309 -18.48 -13.11 -17.68
N PRO A 310 -18.02 -14.30 -17.27
CA PRO A 310 -18.54 -14.94 -16.08
C PRO A 310 -18.32 -14.00 -14.89
N ALA A 311 -19.37 -13.78 -14.11
CA ALA A 311 -19.25 -13.09 -12.83
C ALA A 311 -18.41 -13.99 -11.91
N GLU A 312 -17.18 -13.55 -11.62
CA GLU A 312 -16.36 -14.11 -10.54
C GLU A 312 -16.79 -13.52 -9.19
#